data_AF-A0A8J6BDJ5-F1
#
_entry.id   AF-A0A8J6BDJ5-F1
#
_cell.length_a   1.000
_cell.length_b   1.000
_cell.length_c   1.000
_cell.angle_alpha   90.00
_cell.angle_beta   90.00
_cell.angle_gamma   90.00
#
_symmetry.space_group_name_H-M   'P 1'
#
loop_
_entity.id
_entity.type
_entity.pdbx_description
1 polymer ?
#
loop_
_entity_poly.entity_id
_entity_poly.type
_entity_poly.pdbx_seq_one_letter_code
_entity_poly.pdbx_strand_id
1 'polypeptide(L)' 'MTSVNILPFLAVCLSCIVLSEGMTIKRVGELRCQCVKTEHTHIPLRQILNFEIIPKGPHCKNLEVM' A
#
# COMPACT_ATOMS: atom_id res chain seq x y z
N MET A 1 11.60 48.97 5.96
CA MET A 1 11.89 47.57 6.35
C MET A 1 10.67 47.03 7.07
N THR A 2 9.75 46.39 6.36
CA THR A 2 8.59 45.72 6.97
C THR A 2 9.04 44.36 7.50
N SER A 3 8.98 44.16 8.82
CA SER A 3 9.27 42.88 9.47
C SER A 3 8.24 41.84 9.02
N VAL A 4 8.61 41.01 8.04
CA VAL A 4 7.75 39.92 7.58
C VAL A 4 7.59 38.94 8.75
N ASN A 5 6.37 38.79 9.23
CA ASN A 5 6.06 37.94 10.37
C ASN A 5 6.02 36.48 9.89
N ILE A 6 7.06 35.70 10.22
CA ILE A 6 7.27 34.32 9.72
C ILE A 6 6.46 33.29 10.51
N LEU A 7 5.94 33.68 11.67
CA LEU A 7 5.21 32.81 12.59
C LEU A 7 4.00 32.07 11.98
N PRO A 8 3.10 32.69 11.19
CA PRO A 8 1.98 31.96 10.58
C PRO A 8 2.44 30.95 9.54
N PHE A 9 3.51 31.27 8.80
CA PHE A 9 4.07 30.37 7.80
C PHE A 9 4.66 29.12 8.46
N LEU A 10 5.40 29.30 9.56
CA LEU A 10 5.99 28.20 10.31
C LEU A 10 4.90 27.28 10.92
N ALA A 11 3.83 27.88 11.44
CA ALA A 11 2.70 27.13 12.00
C ALA A 11 1.99 26.25 10.96
N VAL A 12 1.78 26.77 9.75
CA VAL A 12 1.19 26.01 8.63
C VAL A 12 2.12 24.87 8.21
N CYS A 13 3.43 25.09 8.12
CA CYS A 13 4.37 24.04 7.74
C CYS A 13 4.38 22.88 8.75
N LEU A 14 4.36 23.19 10.05
CA LEU A 14 4.35 22.18 11.11
C LEU A 14 3.06 21.34 11.11
N SER A 15 1.90 21.95 10.85
CA SER A 15 0.64 21.20 10.78
C SER A 15 0.58 20.25 9.58
N CYS A 16 1.16 20.65 8.43
CA CYS A 16 1.26 19.78 7.25
C CYS A 16 2.07 18.50 7.52
N ILE A 17 3.15 18.60 8.29
CA ILE A 17 4.00 17.44 8.63
C ILE A 17 3.23 16.45 9.50
N VAL A 18 2.55 16.95 10.54
CA VAL A 18 1.75 16.12 11.47
C VAL A 18 0.59 15.42 10.74
N LEU A 19 -0.03 16.07 9.75
CA LEU A 19 -1.10 15.48 8.94
C LEU A 19 -0.60 14.45 7.90
N SER A 20 0.69 14.49 7.55
CA SER A 20 1.28 13.63 6.52
C SER A 20 1.76 12.28 7.07
N GLU A 21 1.73 12.09 8.39
CA GLU A 21 2.08 10.82 9.02
C GLU A 21 1.00 9.77 8.72
N GLY A 22 1.28 8.88 7.76
CA GLY A 22 0.49 7.64 7.61
C GLY A 22 -0.33 7.49 6.33
N MET A 23 -0.09 8.29 5.29
CA MET A 23 -0.51 7.85 3.94
C MET A 23 0.46 6.78 3.46
N THR A 24 0.21 5.54 3.89
CA THR A 24 0.65 4.40 3.08
C THR A 24 0.08 4.64 1.70
N ILE A 25 0.96 4.92 0.73
CA ILE A 25 0.61 4.80 -0.68
C ILE A 25 0.24 3.32 -0.81
N LYS A 26 -1.05 3.01 -0.66
CA LYS A 26 -1.62 1.82 -1.30
C LYS A 26 -1.23 2.07 -2.73
N ARG A 27 -0.16 1.40 -3.20
CA ARG A 27 0.24 1.42 -4.59
C ARG A 27 -1.07 1.20 -5.32
N VAL A 28 -1.55 2.21 -6.03
CA VAL A 28 -2.68 2.06 -6.93
C VAL A 28 -2.24 0.90 -7.79
N GLY A 29 -2.82 -0.27 -7.53
CA GLY A 29 -2.24 -1.54 -7.89
C GLY A 29 -1.85 -1.45 -9.35
N GLU A 30 -0.56 -1.61 -9.63
CA GLU A 30 -0.11 -1.89 -10.97
C GLU A 30 -1.08 -2.94 -11.53
N LEU A 31 -1.61 -2.77 -12.74
CA LEU A 31 -2.67 -3.61 -13.35
C LEU A 31 -2.17 -5.03 -13.65
N ARG A 32 -1.51 -5.65 -12.68
CA ARG A 32 -0.70 -6.85 -12.74
C ARG A 32 -1.10 -7.70 -11.53
N CYS A 33 -1.08 -9.00 -11.77
CA CYS A 33 -1.31 -10.00 -10.75
C CYS A 33 -0.26 -9.88 -9.63
N GLN A 34 -0.65 -10.14 -8.38
CA GLN A 34 0.27 -10.06 -7.24
C GLN A 34 1.25 -11.26 -7.22
N CYS A 35 0.80 -12.43 -7.69
CA CYS A 35 1.63 -13.62 -7.83
C CYS A 35 2.57 -13.50 -9.03
N VAL A 36 3.87 -13.37 -8.76
CA VAL A 36 4.93 -13.37 -9.80
C VAL A 36 5.20 -14.80 -10.30
N LYS A 37 5.06 -15.80 -9.42
CA LYS A 37 5.27 -17.22 -9.69
C LYS A 37 4.27 -18.05 -8.89
N THR A 38 3.85 -19.17 -9.46
CA THR A 38 3.01 -20.17 -8.80
C THR A 38 3.85 -21.35 -8.34
N GLU A 39 3.64 -21.80 -7.11
CA GLU A 39 4.20 -23.06 -6.61
C GLU A 39 3.20 -24.19 -6.90
N HIS A 40 3.67 -25.23 -7.59
CA HIS A 40 2.88 -26.41 -7.95
C HIS A 40 3.21 -27.62 -7.08
N THR A 41 4.12 -27.44 -6.12
CA THR A 41 4.50 -28.48 -5.17
C THR A 41 3.39 -28.68 -4.13
N HIS A 42 3.31 -29.87 -3.58
CA HIS A 42 2.35 -30.15 -2.52
C HIS A 42 2.77 -29.42 -1.24
N ILE A 43 1.91 -28.52 -0.75
CA ILE A 43 2.11 -27.80 0.51
C ILE A 43 1.24 -28.47 1.58
N PRO A 44 1.82 -29.10 2.60
CA PRO A 44 1.09 -29.61 3.75
C PRO A 44 0.31 -28.51 4.47
N LEU A 45 -0.97 -28.75 4.77
CA LEU A 45 -1.84 -27.77 5.46
C LEU A 45 -1.26 -27.24 6.78
N ARG A 46 -0.43 -28.04 7.47
CA ARG A 46 0.23 -27.65 8.73
C ARG A 46 1.29 -26.55 8.56
N GLN A 47 1.78 -26.34 7.34
CA GLN A 47 2.77 -25.29 7.02
C GLN A 47 2.13 -23.98 6.57
N ILE A 48 0.81 -23.98 6.32
CA ILE A 48 0.06 -22.80 5.89
C ILE A 48 -0.38 -22.04 7.13
N LEU A 49 0.24 -20.88 7.39
CA LEU A 49 -0.11 -20.02 8.54
C LEU A 49 -1.30 -19.12 8.22
N ASN A 50 -1.36 -18.64 6.99
CA ASN A 50 -2.42 -17.79 6.47
C ASN A 50 -2.63 -18.16 5.00
N PHE A 51 -3.85 -17.99 4.52
CA PHE A 51 -4.15 -18.11 3.10
C PHE A 51 -5.03 -16.94 2.70
N GLU A 52 -4.79 -16.40 1.51
CA GLU A 52 -5.62 -15.35 0.93
C GLU A 52 -6.04 -15.77 -0.49
N ILE A 53 -7.31 -15.55 -0.80
CA ILE A 53 -7.85 -15.80 -2.13
C ILE A 53 -8.23 -14.45 -2.71
N ILE A 54 -7.54 -14.09 -3.80
CA ILE A 54 -7.84 -12.86 -4.54
C ILE A 54 -8.67 -13.24 -5.77
N PRO A 55 -9.93 -12.80 -5.85
CA PRO A 55 -10.77 -13.09 -7.00
C PRO A 55 -10.28 -12.35 -8.24
N LYS A 56 -10.67 -12.88 -9.41
CA LYS A 56 -10.45 -12.22 -10.70
C LYS A 56 -11.07 -10.83 -10.69
N GLY A 57 -10.39 -9.86 -11.29
CA GLY A 57 -10.86 -8.48 -11.37
C GLY A 57 -10.19 -7.67 -12.47
N PRO A 58 -10.48 -6.36 -12.56
CA PRO A 58 -9.89 -5.48 -13.56
C PRO A 58 -8.36 -5.37 -13.44
N HIS A 59 -7.80 -5.68 -12.27
CA HIS A 59 -6.36 -5.67 -12.01
C HIS A 59 -5.65 -6.98 -12.40
N CYS A 60 -6.36 -8.12 -12.40
CA CYS A 60 -5.80 -9.42 -12.79
C CYS A 60 -6.91 -10.38 -13.23
N LYS A 61 -6.75 -11.00 -14.40
CA LYS A 61 -7.72 -11.97 -14.97
C LYS A 61 -7.66 -13.36 -14.32
N ASN A 62 -6.66 -13.61 -13.48
CA ASN A 62 -6.44 -14.88 -12.80
C ASN A 62 -7.01 -14.81 -11.39
N LEU A 63 -7.49 -15.95 -10.89
CA LEU A 63 -7.74 -16.10 -9.46
C LEU A 63 -6.39 -16.43 -8.82
N GLU A 64 -6.04 -15.69 -7.77
CA GLU A 64 -4.77 -15.87 -7.08
C GLU A 64 -5.01 -16.49 -5.71
N VAL A 65 -4.12 -17.40 -5.31
CA VAL A 65 -4.12 -18.04 -4.00
C VAL A 65 -2.70 -17.92 -3.46
N MET A 66 -2.56 -17.28 -2.31
CA MET A 66 -1.28 -17.00 -1.66
C MET A 66 -1.27 -17.50 -0.21
#